data_AF-A0A0F3R692-F1
#
_entry.id   AF-A0A0F3R692-F1
#
_cell.length_a   1.000
_cell.length_b   1.000
_cell.length_c   1.000
_cell.angle_alpha   90.00
_cell.angle_beta   90.00
_cell.angle_gamma   90.00
#
_symmetry.space_group_name_H-M   'P 1'
#
loop_
_entity.id
_entity.type
_entity.pdbx_description
1 polymer ?
#
loop_
_entity_poly.entity_id
_entity_poly.type
_entity_poly.pdbx_seq_one_letter_code
_entity_poly.pdbx_strand_id
1 'polypeptide(L)' 'MRDGVNMHSLEKRKLLVMPSEIMNLPDLTCYVKLVGNFPITKLKMNLQT' A
#
# COMPACT_ATOMS: atom_id res chain seq x y z
N MET A 1 -15.86 14.86 -38.46
CA MET A 1 -14.70 13.98 -38.19
C MET A 1 -14.81 13.56 -36.73
N ARG A 2 -15.10 12.29 -36.44
CA ARG A 2 -15.15 11.76 -35.07
C ARG A 2 -13.94 10.87 -34.90
N ASP A 3 -12.84 11.43 -34.42
CA ASP A 3 -11.75 10.63 -33.86
C ASP A 3 -12.16 10.27 -32.44
N GLY A 4 -12.70 9.07 -32.29
CA GLY A 4 -13.07 8.49 -31.02
C GLY A 4 -11.82 8.26 -30.19
N VAL A 5 -11.45 9.25 -29.37
CA VAL A 5 -10.54 9.02 -28.26
C VAL A 5 -11.26 8.12 -27.27
N ASN A 6 -10.91 6.84 -27.26
CA ASN A 6 -11.40 5.90 -26.25
C ASN A 6 -10.74 6.29 -24.91
N MET A 7 -11.35 7.23 -24.21
CA MET A 7 -10.98 7.65 -22.86
C MET A 7 -11.51 6.61 -21.86
N HIS A 8 -11.22 5.32 -22.08
CA HIS A 8 -11.29 4.34 -21.00
C HIS A 8 -10.11 4.62 -20.08
N SER A 9 -10.34 5.51 -19.11
CA SER A 9 -9.46 5.63 -17.95
C SER A 9 -9.38 4.27 -17.28
N LEU A 10 -8.32 3.51 -17.60
CA LEU A 10 -7.97 2.28 -16.92
C LEU A 10 -7.61 2.64 -15.48
N GLU A 11 -8.63 2.73 -14.63
CA GLU A 11 -8.46 2.86 -13.18
C GLU A 11 -7.83 1.57 -12.66
N LYS A 12 -6.50 1.52 -12.70
CA LYS A 12 -5.73 0.40 -12.16
C LYS A 12 -5.62 0.55 -10.66
N ARG A 13 -6.39 -0.26 -9.92
CA ARG A 13 -6.17 -0.45 -8.49
C ARG A 13 -4.83 -1.14 -8.30
N LYS A 14 -3.89 -0.48 -7.61
CA LYS A 14 -2.65 -1.10 -7.15
C LYS A 14 -2.78 -1.48 -5.68
N LEU A 15 -2.16 -2.59 -5.32
CA LEU A 15 -1.95 -2.94 -3.92
C LEU A 15 -1.04 -1.88 -3.28
N LEU A 16 -1.38 -1.44 -2.07
CA LEU A 16 -0.56 -0.49 -1.31
C LEU A 16 0.75 -1.15 -0.84
N VAL A 17 0.70 -2.46 -0.58
CA VAL A 17 1.85 -3.29 -0.19
C VAL A 17 1.70 -4.63 -0.90
N MET A 18 2.77 -5.09 -1.56
CA MET A 18 2.78 -6.39 -2.23
C MET A 18 2.98 -7.54 -1.24
N PRO A 19 2.47 -8.75 -1.51
CA PRO A 19 2.72 -9.92 -0.66
C PRO A 19 4.22 -10.18 -0.42
N SER A 20 5.05 -10.01 -1.45
CA SER A 20 6.51 -10.16 -1.34
C SER A 20 7.16 -9.15 -0.39
N GLU A 21 6.61 -7.95 -0.26
CA GLU A 21 7.12 -6.95 0.69
C GLU A 21 6.77 -7.31 2.15
N ILE A 22 5.68 -8.05 2.37
CA ILE A 22 5.31 -8.58 3.68
C ILE A 22 6.19 -9.79 4.01
N MET A 23 6.43 -10.68 3.05
CA MET A 23 7.27 -11.87 3.25
C MET A 23 8.73 -11.52 3.52
N ASN A 24 9.24 -10.46 2.87
CA ASN A 24 10.62 -9.99 3.03
C ASN A 24 10.73 -8.83 4.05
N LEU A 25 9.75 -8.69 4.94
CA LEU A 25 9.74 -7.60 5.91
C LEU A 25 10.85 -7.85 6.96
N PRO A 26 11.74 -6.87 7.21
CA PRO A 26 12.79 -7.03 8.21
C PRO A 26 12.23 -7.22 9.62
N ASP A 27 13.00 -7.87 10.48
CA ASP A 27 12.67 -7.99 11.90
C ASP A 27 12.40 -6.62 12.52
N LEU A 28 11.47 -6.59 13.47
CA LEU A 28 11.01 -5.38 14.15
C LEU A 28 10.48 -4.29 13.19
N THR A 29 10.00 -4.66 12.00
CA THR A 29 9.32 -3.73 11.09
C THR A 29 7.89 -4.21 10.87
N CYS A 30 6.92 -3.29 10.86
CA CYS A 30 5.51 -3.65 10.64
C CYS A 30 4.77 -2.58 9.81
N TYR A 31 3.65 -2.99 9.21
CA TYR A 31 2.66 -2.07 8.67
C TYR A 31 1.48 -1.99 9.64
N VAL A 32 1.13 -0.77 10.07
CA VAL A 32 0.01 -0.54 10.98
C VAL A 32 -1.10 0.23 10.29
N LYS A 33 -2.34 -0.20 10.52
CA LYS A 33 -3.55 0.52 10.14
C LYS A 33 -4.40 0.72 11.39
N LEU A 34 -4.57 1.98 11.78
CA LEU A 34 -5.46 2.34 12.89
C LEU A 34 -6.91 2.35 12.42
N VAL A 35 -7.82 2.11 13.35
CA VAL A 35 -9.28 2.17 13.09
C VAL A 35 -9.66 3.59 12.69
N GLY A 36 -10.53 3.71 11.68
CA GLY A 36 -10.99 4.99 11.15
C GLY A 36 -10.19 5.49 9.95
N ASN A 37 -10.24 6.80 9.72
CA ASN A 37 -9.68 7.44 8.52
C ASN A 37 -8.19 7.78 8.65
N PHE A 38 -7.40 6.89 9.27
CA PHE A 38 -5.95 7.05 9.37
C PHE A 38 -5.24 6.32 8.23
N PRO A 39 -4.19 6.88 7.60
CA PRO A 39 -3.45 6.16 6.58
C PRO A 39 -2.73 4.93 7.17
N ILE A 40 -2.50 3.92 6.32
CA ILE A 40 -1.58 2.82 6.67
C ILE A 40 -0.15 3.38 6.71
N THR A 41 0.68 2.94 7.66
CA THR A 41 2.06 3.42 7.79
C THR A 41 3.00 2.27 8.12
N LYS A 42 4.24 2.36 7.64
CA LYS A 42 5.34 1.44 7.98
C LYS A 42 6.09 1.96 9.20
N LEU A 43 6.29 1.13 10.20
CA LEU A 43 6.95 1.49 11.45
C LEU A 43 8.08 0.52 11.77
N LYS A 44 9.14 1.04 12.39
CA LYS A 44 10.20 0.24 13.01
C LYS A 44 9.97 0.22 14.52
N MET A 45 9.84 -0.97 15.08
CA MET A 45 9.65 -1.22 16.49
C MET A 45 11.00 -1.28 17.22
N ASN A 46 11.00 -0.86 18.48
CA ASN A 46 12.10 -1.08 19.41
C ASN A 46 11.60 -2.03 20.50
N LEU A 47 12.43 -2.99 20.87
CA LEU A 47 12.17 -3.83 22.04
C LEU A 47 12.33 -2.95 23.29
N GLN A 48 11.31 -2.93 24.14
CA GLN A 48 11.48 -2.41 25.50
C GLN A 48 11.99 -3.56 26.37
N THR A 49 13.25 -3.45 26.79
CA THR A 49 13.91 -4.37 27.73
C THR A 49 13.80 -3.81 29.14
#